data_AF-A0A956QAS2-F1
#
_entry.id   AF-A0A956QAS2-F1
#
_cell.length_a   1.000
_cell.length_b   1.000
_cell.length_c   1.000
_cell.angle_alpha   90.00
_cell.angle_beta   90.00
_cell.angle_gamma   90.00
#
_symmetry.space_group_name_H-M   'P 1'
#
loop_
_entity.id
_entity.type
_entity.pdbx_description
1 polymer ?
#
loop_
_entity_poly.entity_id
_entity_poly.type
_entity_poly.pdbx_seq_one_letter_code
_entity_poly.pdbx_strand_id
1 'polypeptide(L)'
;MHEDLKPFEETLKLADAWPAEQPPPELAANTMARIRQAAEEQSAQVSLVDRWAGWVRSWFEGPSRRWAFAFATVLLVCVFAGRVISPNMQRYHAQGELAGCRANLEHLAQALEAFHRDRGNYPASLDELLDGYLKAVPDCPAAGTETYRAGYQLEGDGFVLACHGHHHGNSQLGPDYPQYSSKLGSSPE
;
A
#
# COMPACT_ATOMS: atom_id res chain seq x y z
N MET A 1 60.84 31.74 16.96
CA MET A 1 60.35 30.48 16.33
C MET A 1 61.50 29.61 15.82
N HIS A 2 62.67 29.61 16.47
CA HIS A 2 63.84 28.81 16.08
C HIS A 2 64.37 27.95 17.23
N GLU A 3 63.75 28.03 18.40
CA GLU A 3 64.20 27.38 19.64
C GLU A 3 63.47 26.04 19.90
N ASP A 4 62.32 25.81 19.24
CA ASP A 4 61.49 24.61 19.40
C ASP A 4 61.96 23.39 18.58
N LEU A 5 62.94 23.53 17.68
CA LEU A 5 63.41 22.44 16.80
C LEU A 5 64.62 21.68 17.37
N LYS A 6 65.30 22.22 18.38
CA LYS A 6 66.45 21.58 19.03
C LYS A 6 66.15 20.15 19.55
N PRO A 7 65.02 19.89 20.24
CA PRO A 7 64.74 18.53 20.70
C PRO A 7 64.47 17.55 19.56
N PHE A 8 63.92 18.01 18.42
CA PHE A 8 63.69 17.14 17.26
C PHE A 8 65.01 16.75 16.58
N GLU A 9 65.95 17.69 16.42
CA GLU A 9 67.31 17.38 15.93
C GLU A 9 68.05 16.39 16.83
N GLU A 10 67.94 16.51 18.15
CA GLU A 10 68.54 15.55 19.09
C GLU A 10 67.89 14.16 18.96
N THR A 11 66.56 14.08 18.79
CA THR A 11 65.89 12.78 18.57
C THR A 11 66.28 12.14 17.24
N LEU A 12 66.48 12.91 16.17
CA LEU A 12 66.94 12.38 14.88
C LEU A 12 68.38 11.87 14.97
N LYS A 13 69.27 12.59 15.67
CA LYS A 13 70.63 12.11 15.93
C LYS A 13 70.66 10.82 16.74
N LEU A 14 69.74 10.67 17.70
CA LEU A 14 69.57 9.44 18.46
C LEU A 14 68.99 8.29 17.62
N ALA A 15 68.08 8.60 16.69
CA ALA A 15 67.51 7.62 15.77
C ALA A 15 68.54 7.11 14.74
N ASP A 16 69.38 8.00 14.20
CA ASP A 16 70.49 7.61 13.29
C ASP A 16 71.58 6.81 14.01
N ALA A 17 71.77 7.05 15.31
CA ALA A 17 72.69 6.28 16.16
C ALA A 17 72.10 4.94 16.63
N TRP A 18 70.81 4.67 16.38
CA TRP A 18 70.19 3.40 16.75
C TRP A 18 70.69 2.30 15.81
N PRO A 19 71.43 1.29 16.29
CA PRO A 19 71.85 0.19 15.45
C PRO A 19 70.62 -0.61 15.05
N ALA A 20 70.09 -0.35 13.86
CA ALA A 20 69.08 -1.20 13.27
C ALA A 20 69.75 -2.54 12.96
N GLU A 21 69.47 -3.55 13.80
CA GLU A 21 69.83 -4.93 13.52
C GLU A 21 69.34 -5.26 12.11
N GLN A 22 70.25 -5.62 11.20
CA GLN A 22 69.85 -5.98 9.85
C GLN A 22 68.92 -7.19 9.97
N PRO A 23 67.70 -7.13 9.39
CA PRO A 23 66.78 -8.24 9.50
C PRO A 23 67.45 -9.49 8.92
N PRO A 24 67.28 -10.66 9.56
CA PRO A 24 67.91 -11.88 9.09
C PRO A 24 67.45 -12.15 7.64
N PRO A 25 68.36 -12.60 6.74
CA PRO A 25 68.09 -12.70 5.31
C PRO A 25 66.92 -13.63 4.96
N GLU A 26 66.61 -14.58 5.84
CA GLU A 26 65.45 -15.45 5.77
C GLU A 26 64.11 -14.70 5.89
N LEU A 27 64.06 -13.58 6.62
CA LEU A 27 62.83 -12.80 6.81
C LEU A 27 62.41 -12.12 5.50
N ALA A 28 63.37 -11.59 4.74
CA ALA A 28 63.11 -11.00 3.43
C ALA A 28 62.61 -12.07 2.45
N ALA A 29 63.24 -13.25 2.43
CA ALA A 29 62.84 -14.37 1.60
C ALA A 29 61.42 -14.87 1.95
N ASN A 30 61.12 -15.05 3.24
CA ASN A 30 59.81 -15.50 3.71
C ASN A 30 58.70 -14.48 3.46
N THR A 31 58.99 -13.19 3.64
CA THR A 31 58.05 -12.10 3.35
C THR A 31 57.70 -12.08 1.87
N MET A 32 58.71 -12.16 1.00
CA MET A 32 58.48 -12.19 -0.45
C MET A 32 57.73 -13.45 -0.91
N ALA A 33 57.99 -14.61 -0.29
CA ALA A 33 57.24 -15.83 -0.55
C ALA A 33 55.76 -15.71 -0.17
N ARG A 34 55.45 -15.12 1.00
CA ARG A 34 54.06 -14.86 1.43
C ARG A 34 53.34 -13.87 0.52
N ILE A 35 54.04 -12.82 0.08
CA ILE A 35 53.47 -11.84 -0.87
C ILE A 35 53.12 -12.52 -2.20
N ARG A 36 53.98 -13.42 -2.71
CA ARG A 36 53.69 -14.20 -3.93
C ARG A 36 52.49 -15.12 -3.76
N GLN A 37 52.41 -15.86 -2.65
CA GLN A 37 51.28 -16.73 -2.36
C GLN A 37 49.96 -15.96 -2.27
N ALA A 38 49.95 -14.82 -1.56
CA ALA A 38 48.78 -13.97 -1.46
C ALA A 38 48.36 -13.39 -2.83
N ALA A 39 49.33 -13.04 -3.68
CA ALA A 39 49.06 -12.57 -5.04
C ALA A 39 48.46 -13.67 -5.93
N GLU A 40 48.96 -14.92 -5.82
CA GLU A 40 48.42 -16.07 -6.54
C GLU A 40 46.98 -16.39 -6.11
N GLU A 41 46.69 -16.42 -4.80
CA GLU A 41 45.35 -16.63 -4.26
C GLU A 41 44.37 -15.54 -4.73
N GLN A 42 44.79 -14.28 -4.68
CA GLN A 42 43.97 -13.16 -5.14
C GLN A 42 43.68 -13.25 -6.64
N SER A 43 44.66 -13.64 -7.45
CA SER A 43 44.46 -13.82 -8.90
C SER A 43 43.48 -14.97 -9.21
N ALA A 44 43.55 -16.06 -8.45
CA ALA A 44 42.64 -17.19 -8.59
C ALA A 44 41.20 -16.79 -8.22
N GLN A 45 41.02 -16.02 -7.15
CA GLN A 45 39.72 -15.52 -6.72
C GLN A 45 39.10 -14.57 -7.75
N VAL A 46 39.89 -13.65 -8.30
CA VAL A 46 39.43 -12.73 -9.37
C VAL A 46 38.98 -13.51 -10.60
N SER A 47 39.72 -14.56 -10.99
CA SER A 47 39.36 -15.40 -12.15
C SER A 47 38.01 -16.13 -11.99
N LEU A 48 37.63 -16.52 -10.77
CA LEU A 48 36.34 -17.15 -10.50
C LEU A 48 35.19 -16.15 -10.63
N VAL A 49 35.38 -14.94 -10.11
CA VAL A 49 34.40 -13.84 -10.22
C VAL A 49 34.21 -13.45 -11.68
N ASP A 50 35.29 -13.33 -12.46
CA ASP A 50 35.21 -12.99 -13.88
C ASP A 50 34.50 -14.08 -14.69
N ARG A 51 34.75 -15.37 -14.38
CA ARG A 51 34.05 -16.50 -15.01
C ARG A 51 32.56 -16.50 -14.68
N TRP A 52 32.19 -16.25 -13.42
CA TRP A 52 30.79 -16.15 -13.01
C TRP A 52 30.10 -14.94 -13.64
N ALA A 53 30.75 -13.77 -13.62
CA ALA A 53 30.22 -12.55 -14.21
C ALA A 53 30.06 -12.69 -15.73
N GLY A 54 31.00 -13.34 -16.41
CA GLY A 54 30.88 -13.69 -17.84
C GLY A 54 29.72 -14.63 -18.11
N TRP A 55 29.53 -15.67 -17.29
CA TRP A 55 28.38 -16.58 -17.39
C TRP A 55 27.05 -15.85 -17.20
N VAL A 56 26.94 -14.99 -16.18
CA VAL A 56 25.75 -14.15 -15.95
C VAL A 56 25.53 -13.19 -17.12
N ARG A 57 26.59 -12.52 -17.61
CA ARG A 57 26.49 -11.61 -18.75
C ARG A 57 26.05 -12.32 -20.03
N SER A 58 26.51 -13.57 -20.24
CA SER A 58 26.09 -14.41 -21.38
C SER A 58 24.60 -14.75 -21.36
N TRP A 59 23.96 -14.78 -20.19
CA TRP A 59 22.50 -14.90 -20.10
C TRP A 59 21.78 -13.65 -20.64
N PHE A 60 22.41 -12.49 -20.54
CA PHE A 60 21.91 -11.21 -21.05
C PHE A 60 22.41 -10.88 -22.47
N GLU A 61 23.32 -11.66 -23.04
CA GLU A 61 23.86 -11.47 -24.40
C GLU A 61 23.01 -12.23 -25.41
N GLY A 62 21.85 -11.67 -25.69
CA GLY A 62 20.98 -12.09 -26.79
C GLY A 62 19.81 -11.12 -26.90
N PRO A 63 19.57 -10.48 -28.06
CA PRO A 63 18.49 -9.50 -28.19
C PRO A 63 17.13 -10.12 -27.83
N SER A 64 16.87 -11.37 -28.21
CA SER A 64 15.65 -12.10 -27.86
C SER A 64 15.51 -12.41 -26.35
N ARG A 65 16.62 -12.71 -25.67
CA ARG A 65 16.63 -13.02 -24.23
C ARG A 65 16.37 -11.78 -23.37
N ARG A 66 16.92 -10.63 -23.75
CA ARG A 66 16.68 -9.35 -23.05
C ARG A 66 15.21 -8.96 -23.02
N TRP A 67 14.55 -9.06 -24.16
CA TRP A 67 13.10 -8.82 -24.25
C TRP A 67 12.31 -9.86 -23.45
N ALA A 68 12.66 -11.14 -23.54
CA ALA A 68 12.01 -12.20 -22.77
C ALA A 68 12.06 -11.94 -21.26
N PHE A 69 13.20 -11.53 -20.72
CA PHE A 69 13.33 -11.17 -19.30
C PHE A 69 12.53 -9.92 -18.95
N ALA A 70 12.60 -8.85 -19.76
CA ALA A 70 11.82 -7.65 -19.53
C ALA A 70 10.31 -7.94 -19.47
N PHE A 71 9.80 -8.75 -20.41
CA PHE A 71 8.42 -9.21 -20.41
C PHE A 71 8.10 -10.06 -19.18
N ALA A 72 8.97 -11.02 -18.83
CA ALA A 72 8.76 -11.87 -17.66
C ALA A 72 8.72 -11.04 -16.36
N THR A 73 9.60 -10.05 -16.21
CA THR A 73 9.62 -9.15 -15.05
C THR A 73 8.35 -8.30 -14.98
N VAL A 74 7.93 -7.69 -16.09
CA VAL A 74 6.67 -6.90 -16.14
C VAL A 74 5.48 -7.78 -15.78
N LEU A 75 5.39 -9.00 -16.35
CA LEU A 75 4.30 -9.92 -16.09
C LEU A 75 4.27 -10.34 -14.61
N LEU A 76 5.43 -10.60 -14.00
CA LEU A 76 5.53 -10.94 -12.59
C LEU A 76 5.11 -9.78 -11.68
N VAL A 77 5.51 -8.54 -12.01
CA VAL A 77 5.07 -7.33 -11.30
C VAL A 77 3.56 -7.14 -11.41
N CYS A 78 2.97 -7.28 -12.61
CA CYS A 78 1.53 -7.16 -12.81
C CYS A 78 0.74 -8.22 -12.02
N VAL A 79 1.21 -9.48 -12.01
CA VAL A 79 0.56 -10.55 -11.24
C VAL A 79 0.64 -10.26 -9.74
N PHE A 80 1.79 -9.83 -9.24
CA PHE A 80 1.95 -9.50 -7.82
C PHE A 80 1.09 -8.30 -7.41
N ALA A 81 1.15 -7.21 -8.19
CA ALA A 81 0.33 -6.03 -7.98
C ALA A 81 -1.18 -6.35 -8.03
N GLY A 82 -1.61 -7.17 -8.99
CA GLY A 82 -3.01 -7.63 -9.09
C GLY A 82 -3.46 -8.39 -7.84
N ARG A 83 -2.62 -9.26 -7.27
CA ARG A 83 -2.96 -10.00 -6.04
C ARG A 83 -3.05 -9.12 -4.80
N VAL A 84 -2.27 -8.04 -4.72
CA VAL A 84 -2.29 -7.12 -3.58
C VAL A 84 -3.42 -6.10 -3.72
N ILE A 85 -3.63 -5.55 -4.92
CA ILE A 85 -4.59 -4.46 -5.17
C ILE A 85 -6.02 -4.99 -5.30
N SER A 86 -6.24 -6.14 -5.94
CA SER A 86 -7.59 -6.70 -6.18
C SER A 86 -8.44 -6.85 -4.91
N PRO A 87 -7.97 -7.46 -3.79
CA PRO A 87 -8.80 -7.59 -2.60
C PRO A 87 -9.09 -6.23 -1.94
N ASN A 88 -8.18 -5.27 -2.10
CA ASN A 88 -8.38 -3.93 -1.57
C ASN A 88 -9.45 -3.17 -2.37
N MET A 89 -9.42 -3.30 -3.70
CA MET A 89 -10.37 -2.62 -4.59
C MET A 89 -11.81 -3.08 -4.39
N GLN A 90 -12.04 -4.39 -4.23
CA GLN A 90 -13.37 -4.94 -3.94
C GLN A 90 -13.96 -4.38 -2.65
N ARG A 91 -13.13 -4.19 -1.61
CA ARG A 91 -13.57 -3.60 -0.34
C ARG A 91 -13.96 -2.13 -0.50
N TYR A 92 -13.23 -1.36 -1.30
CA TYR A 92 -13.57 0.05 -1.55
C TYR A 92 -14.90 0.20 -2.29
N HIS A 93 -15.21 -0.67 -3.25
CA HIS A 93 -16.50 -0.65 -3.93
C HIS A 93 -17.66 -0.93 -2.96
N ALA A 94 -17.58 -2.02 -2.19
CA ALA A 94 -18.63 -2.38 -1.22
C ALA A 94 -18.83 -1.28 -0.15
N GLN A 95 -17.75 -0.67 0.33
CA GLN A 95 -17.82 0.45 1.28
C GLN A 95 -18.42 1.70 0.65
N GLY A 96 -18.07 2.02 -0.60
CA GLY A 96 -18.62 3.15 -1.34
C GLY A 96 -20.11 3.00 -1.63
N GLU A 97 -20.55 1.79 -2.02
CA GLU A 97 -21.95 1.48 -2.24
C GLU A 97 -22.77 1.61 -0.94
N LEU A 98 -22.25 1.10 0.18
CA LEU A 98 -22.89 1.26 1.48
C LEU A 98 -22.97 2.73 1.92
N ALA A 99 -21.88 3.49 1.76
CA ALA A 99 -21.86 4.91 2.09
C ALA A 99 -22.86 5.70 1.23
N GLY A 100 -22.94 5.41 -0.07
CA GLY A 100 -23.92 6.01 -0.96
C GLY A 100 -25.37 5.65 -0.57
N CYS A 101 -25.62 4.39 -0.21
CA CYS A 101 -26.93 3.97 0.27
C CYS A 101 -27.33 4.68 1.57
N ARG A 102 -26.40 4.87 2.52
CA ARG A 102 -26.65 5.62 3.76
C ARG A 102 -26.95 7.09 3.48
N ALA A 103 -26.20 7.72 2.59
CA ALA A 103 -26.46 9.10 2.18
C ALA A 103 -27.84 9.25 1.52
N ASN A 104 -28.26 8.28 0.68
CA ASN A 104 -29.61 8.26 0.13
C ASN A 104 -30.69 8.19 1.23
N LEU A 105 -30.53 7.32 2.22
CA LEU A 105 -31.45 7.21 3.36
C LEU A 105 -31.54 8.52 4.15
N GLU A 106 -30.40 9.19 4.39
CA GLU A 106 -30.36 10.48 5.08
C GLU A 106 -31.07 11.58 4.29
N HIS A 107 -30.88 11.65 2.96
CA HIS A 107 -31.59 12.61 2.11
C HIS A 107 -33.10 12.34 2.07
N LEU A 108 -33.51 11.08 1.99
CA LEU A 108 -34.92 10.70 2.07
C LEU A 108 -35.53 11.07 3.43
N ALA A 109 -34.79 10.83 4.52
CA ALA A 109 -35.20 11.23 5.86
C ALA A 109 -35.39 12.75 5.96
N GLN A 110 -34.45 13.55 5.44
CA GLN A 110 -34.57 15.01 5.39
C GLN A 110 -35.81 15.47 4.61
N ALA A 111 -36.15 14.80 3.50
CA ALA A 111 -37.35 15.10 2.74
C ALA A 111 -38.63 14.75 3.52
N LEU A 112 -38.65 13.61 4.23
CA LEU A 112 -39.75 13.22 5.11
C LEU A 112 -39.95 14.21 6.26
N GLU A 113 -38.87 14.66 6.89
CA GLU A 113 -38.90 15.67 7.95
C GLU A 113 -39.42 17.02 7.44
N ALA A 114 -39.02 17.42 6.22
CA ALA A 114 -39.56 18.62 5.58
C ALA A 114 -41.05 18.49 5.29
N PHE A 115 -41.50 17.35 4.74
CA PHE A 115 -42.91 17.07 4.50
C PHE A 115 -43.72 17.09 5.80
N HIS A 116 -43.23 16.47 6.86
CA HIS A 116 -43.88 16.47 8.17
C HIS A 116 -43.99 17.88 8.76
N ARG A 117 -42.94 18.71 8.61
CA ARG A 117 -42.98 20.11 9.05
C ARG A 117 -44.06 20.94 8.35
N ASP A 118 -44.28 20.69 7.07
CA ASP A 118 -45.23 21.46 6.27
C ASP A 118 -46.67 20.94 6.36
N ARG A 119 -46.86 19.61 6.41
CA ARG A 119 -48.18 18.95 6.39
C ARG A 119 -48.64 18.38 7.74
N GLY A 120 -47.76 18.38 8.74
CA GLY A 120 -48.03 17.91 10.11
C GLY A 120 -48.05 16.40 10.31
N ASN A 121 -47.91 15.60 9.23
CA ASN A 121 -47.86 14.13 9.28
C ASN A 121 -46.85 13.62 8.25
N TYR A 122 -46.28 12.43 8.49
CA TYR A 122 -45.46 11.74 7.48
C TYR A 122 -46.37 11.17 6.37
N PRO A 123 -45.87 11.09 5.12
CA PRO A 123 -46.66 10.58 4.00
C PRO A 123 -46.96 9.09 4.17
N ALA A 124 -48.05 8.60 3.57
CA ALA A 124 -48.34 7.16 3.56
C ALA A 124 -47.42 6.39 2.61
N SER A 125 -46.83 7.09 1.63
CA SER A 125 -45.90 6.51 0.66
C SER A 125 -44.83 7.52 0.23
N LEU A 126 -43.66 7.03 -0.20
CA LEU A 126 -42.60 7.90 -0.72
C LEU A 126 -42.98 8.64 -2.01
N ASP A 127 -44.04 8.22 -2.72
CA ASP A 127 -44.54 8.94 -3.90
C ASP A 127 -45.03 10.35 -3.59
N GLU A 128 -45.57 10.57 -2.40
CA GLU A 128 -46.06 11.88 -1.98
C GLU A 128 -44.93 12.90 -1.83
N LEU A 129 -43.69 12.44 -1.64
CA LEU A 129 -42.52 13.31 -1.62
C LEU A 129 -42.15 13.84 -3.01
N LEU A 130 -42.61 13.18 -4.08
CA LEU A 130 -42.36 13.65 -5.45
C LEU A 130 -43.11 14.95 -5.78
N ASP A 131 -44.08 15.33 -4.95
CA ASP A 131 -44.83 16.59 -5.02
C ASP A 131 -44.01 17.75 -4.43
N GLY A 132 -42.79 17.96 -4.94
CA GLY A 132 -41.95 19.12 -4.65
C GLY A 132 -40.87 18.95 -3.58
N TYR A 133 -40.83 17.82 -2.85
CA TYR A 133 -39.77 17.54 -1.86
C TYR A 133 -38.59 16.77 -2.47
N LEU A 134 -38.87 15.89 -3.44
CA LEU A 134 -37.90 15.10 -4.17
C LEU A 134 -38.20 15.15 -5.67
N LYS A 135 -37.15 15.10 -6.49
CA LYS A 135 -37.31 14.94 -7.96
C LYS A 135 -37.63 13.51 -8.34
N ALA A 136 -37.00 12.56 -7.66
CA ALA A 136 -37.15 11.13 -7.83
C ALA A 136 -36.66 10.44 -6.55
N VAL A 137 -37.14 9.22 -6.30
CA VAL A 137 -36.54 8.35 -5.27
C VAL A 137 -35.25 7.77 -5.86
N PRO A 138 -34.11 7.85 -5.16
CA PRO A 138 -32.83 7.38 -5.70
C PRO A 138 -32.77 5.85 -5.77
N ASP A 139 -31.97 5.33 -6.70
CA ASP A 139 -31.63 3.91 -6.74
C ASP A 139 -30.57 3.57 -5.67
N CYS A 140 -30.63 2.35 -5.12
CA CYS A 140 -29.57 1.86 -4.24
C CYS A 140 -28.32 1.54 -5.07
N PRO A 141 -27.12 2.07 -4.72
CA PRO A 141 -25.89 1.81 -5.46
C PRO A 141 -25.49 0.34 -5.55
N ALA A 142 -25.82 -0.46 -4.52
CA ALA A 142 -25.53 -1.89 -4.50
C ALA A 142 -26.57 -2.73 -5.26
N ALA A 143 -27.84 -2.32 -5.24
CA ALA A 143 -28.91 -3.03 -5.95
C ALA A 143 -28.97 -2.66 -7.44
N GLY A 144 -28.57 -1.44 -7.79
CA GLY A 144 -28.76 -0.85 -9.11
C GLY A 144 -30.21 -0.47 -9.42
N THR A 145 -31.09 -0.52 -8.42
CA THR A 145 -32.53 -0.22 -8.52
C THR A 145 -33.03 0.43 -7.24
N GLU A 146 -34.20 1.06 -7.31
CA GLU A 146 -34.92 1.61 -6.17
C GLU A 146 -35.36 0.49 -5.21
N THR A 147 -35.00 0.59 -3.92
CA THR A 147 -35.31 -0.41 -2.88
C THR A 147 -35.95 0.21 -1.63
N TYR A 148 -36.01 1.53 -1.54
CA TYR A 148 -36.40 2.27 -0.34
C TYR A 148 -37.92 2.33 -0.16
N ARG A 149 -38.70 2.27 -1.25
CA ARG A 149 -40.17 2.21 -1.18
C ARG A 149 -40.67 1.00 -0.43
N ALA A 150 -40.10 -0.17 -0.72
CA ALA A 150 -40.46 -1.41 -0.05
C ALA A 150 -39.97 -1.43 1.42
N GLY A 151 -38.90 -0.70 1.72
CA GLY A 151 -38.34 -0.56 3.06
C GLY A 151 -38.90 0.61 3.88
N TYR A 152 -39.87 1.36 3.36
CA TYR A 152 -40.49 2.48 4.06
C TYR A 152 -41.68 2.03 4.91
N GLN A 153 -41.66 2.35 6.20
CA GLN A 153 -42.73 2.04 7.13
C GLN A 153 -42.97 3.19 8.09
N LEU A 154 -44.24 3.46 8.40
CA LEU A 154 -44.64 4.41 9.44
C LEU A 154 -44.62 3.72 10.81
N GLU A 155 -44.05 4.38 11.81
CA GLU A 155 -43.97 3.91 13.19
C GLU A 155 -44.51 4.95 14.17
N GLY A 156 -45.83 4.94 14.38
CA GLY A 156 -46.51 5.87 15.28
C GLY A 156 -46.35 7.32 14.81
N ASP A 157 -45.57 8.10 15.54
CA ASP A 157 -45.21 9.49 15.25
C ASP A 157 -43.92 9.63 14.44
N GLY A 158 -43.37 8.52 13.93
CA GLY A 158 -42.11 8.49 13.20
C GLY A 158 -42.17 7.61 11.96
N PHE A 159 -40.99 7.37 11.40
CA PHE A 159 -40.83 6.49 10.25
C PHE A 159 -39.54 5.69 10.35
N VAL A 160 -39.52 4.62 9.57
CA VAL A 160 -38.37 3.77 9.31
C VAL A 160 -38.17 3.67 7.80
N LEU A 161 -36.93 3.85 7.37
CA LEU A 161 -36.46 3.64 6.02
C LEU A 161 -35.39 2.56 6.04
N ALA A 162 -35.50 1.59 5.15
CA ALA A 162 -34.49 0.56 4.96
C ALA A 162 -34.16 0.39 3.48
N CYS A 163 -32.92 -0.02 3.19
CA CYS A 163 -32.64 -0.64 1.90
C CYS A 163 -33.22 -2.05 1.91
N HIS A 164 -34.39 -2.25 1.30
CA HIS A 164 -35.06 -3.54 1.30
C HIS A 164 -34.24 -4.61 0.54
N GLY A 165 -34.20 -5.83 1.07
CA GLY A 165 -33.49 -6.97 0.47
C GLY A 165 -32.09 -7.20 1.04
N HIS A 166 -31.27 -7.98 0.33
CA HIS A 166 -29.92 -8.37 0.79
C HIS A 166 -28.83 -7.91 -0.19
N HIS A 167 -28.76 -6.60 -0.39
CA HIS A 167 -27.84 -5.98 -1.38
C HIS A 167 -26.46 -5.63 -0.80
N HIS A 168 -26.34 -5.56 0.52
CA HIS A 168 -25.11 -5.16 1.21
C HIS A 168 -24.42 -6.32 1.96
N GLY A 169 -24.62 -7.58 1.54
CA GLY A 169 -24.05 -8.76 2.21
C GLY A 169 -22.51 -8.76 2.30
N ASN A 170 -21.81 -8.13 1.34
CA ASN A 170 -20.36 -7.97 1.38
C ASN A 170 -19.87 -7.01 2.49
N SER A 171 -20.78 -6.22 3.05
CA SER A 171 -20.52 -5.30 4.16
C SER A 171 -20.85 -5.92 5.52
N GLN A 172 -21.10 -7.24 5.57
CA GLN A 172 -21.53 -7.98 6.76
C GLN A 172 -22.92 -7.57 7.28
N LEU A 173 -23.70 -6.87 6.47
CA LEU A 173 -25.03 -6.42 6.84
C LEU A 173 -26.08 -7.53 6.70
N GLY A 174 -27.00 -7.59 7.66
CA GLY A 174 -28.22 -8.38 7.57
C GLY A 174 -29.14 -7.97 6.40
N PRO A 175 -30.19 -8.77 6.11
CA PRO A 175 -31.25 -8.34 5.19
C PRO A 175 -31.98 -7.11 5.72
N ASP A 176 -32.44 -6.23 4.82
CA ASP A 176 -33.12 -4.96 5.12
C ASP A 176 -32.24 -3.92 5.86
N TYR A 177 -30.92 -3.99 5.66
CA TYR A 177 -29.94 -3.00 6.10
C TYR A 177 -29.16 -2.40 4.91
N PRO A 178 -28.69 -1.15 5.00
CA PRO A 178 -28.78 -0.24 6.14
C PRO A 178 -30.18 0.33 6.38
N GLN A 179 -30.45 0.77 7.60
CA GLN A 179 -31.71 1.33 8.05
C GLN A 179 -31.51 2.71 8.68
N TYR A 180 -32.51 3.57 8.54
CA TYR A 180 -32.63 4.87 9.17
C TYR A 180 -34.00 4.99 9.84
N SER A 181 -34.06 5.46 11.09
CA SER A 181 -35.34 5.82 11.72
C SER A 181 -35.32 7.25 12.24
N SER A 182 -36.49 7.89 12.28
CA SER A 182 -36.60 9.25 12.82
C SER A 182 -36.21 9.35 14.31
N LYS A 183 -36.21 8.22 15.04
CA LYS A 183 -35.91 8.16 16.48
C LYS A 183 -34.44 7.85 16.77
N LEU A 184 -33.81 6.97 16.00
CA LEU A 184 -32.44 6.48 16.26
C LEU A 184 -31.42 7.01 15.25
N GLY A 185 -31.86 7.62 14.14
CA GLY A 185 -30.99 7.98 13.03
C GLY A 185 -30.54 6.76 12.24
N SER A 186 -29.38 6.85 11.58
CA SER A 186 -28.80 5.74 10.82
C SER A 186 -28.33 4.63 11.78
N SER A 187 -28.88 3.43 11.65
CA SER A 187 -28.42 2.28 12.43
C SER A 187 -27.17 1.65 11.80
N PRO A 188 -26.08 1.42 12.57
CA PRO A 188 -24.88 0.74 12.09
C PRO A 188 -25.02 -0.79 11.99
N GLU A 189 -26.18 -1.36 12.36
CA GLU A 189 -26.49 -2.72 12.86
C GLU A 189 -26.69 -2.77 14.38
#